data_AF-A0AAV9VBF5-F1
#
_entry.id   AF-A0AAV9VBF5-F1
#
_cell.length_a   1.000
_cell.length_b   1.000
_cell.length_c   1.000
_cell.angle_alpha   90.00
_cell.angle_beta   90.00
_cell.angle_gamma   90.00
#
_symmetry.space_group_name_H-M   'P 1'
#
loop_
_entity.id
_entity.type
_entity.pdbx_description
1 polymer ?
#
loop_
_entity_poly.entity_id
_entity_poly.type
_entity_poly.pdbx_seq_one_letter_code
_entity_poly.pdbx_strand_id
1 'polypeptide(L)'
;MHPSRAFKMPIIKRSSYYNPDYRQGQSLIRARSPYLVKNAITGLALVGFVISIYAYTIRAIKSDDFADAALPPKKEDILKDTVRTKGSS
;
A
#
# COMPACT_ATOMS: atom_id res chain seq x y z
N MET A 1 -47.02 -50.70 35.03
CA MET A 1 -45.64 -50.58 34.49
C MET A 1 -45.70 -49.73 33.24
N HIS A 2 -45.10 -48.54 33.26
CA HIS A 2 -45.10 -47.61 32.12
C HIS A 2 -43.77 -47.73 31.36
N PRO A 3 -43.77 -47.88 30.02
CA PRO A 3 -42.55 -47.85 29.23
C PRO A 3 -42.09 -46.39 29.08
N SER A 4 -40.98 -46.05 29.73
CA SER A 4 -40.31 -44.75 29.58
C SER A 4 -39.78 -44.59 28.16
N ARG A 5 -40.42 -43.70 27.38
CA ARG A 5 -39.94 -43.27 26.06
C ARG A 5 -38.60 -42.55 26.21
N ALA A 6 -37.52 -43.17 25.73
CA ALA A 6 -36.23 -42.52 25.61
C ALA A 6 -36.32 -41.34 24.63
N PHE A 7 -36.18 -40.13 25.17
CA PHE A 7 -36.12 -38.90 24.40
C PHE A 7 -34.76 -38.85 23.69
N LYS A 8 -34.72 -39.21 22.39
CA LYS A 8 -33.56 -38.93 21.54
C LYS A 8 -33.42 -37.41 21.45
N MET A 9 -32.47 -36.86 22.20
CA MET A 9 -32.06 -35.47 22.00
C MET A 9 -31.67 -35.25 20.54
N PRO A 10 -32.09 -34.15 19.89
CA PRO A 10 -31.59 -33.81 18.58
C PRO A 10 -30.09 -33.57 18.74
N ILE A 11 -29.29 -34.45 18.13
CA ILE A 11 -27.86 -34.23 17.95
C ILE A 11 -27.75 -32.85 17.31
N ILE A 12 -27.16 -31.89 18.04
CA ILE A 12 -26.79 -30.60 17.50
C ILE A 12 -25.98 -30.91 16.24
N LYS A 13 -26.58 -30.72 15.06
CA LYS A 13 -25.86 -30.95 13.80
C LYS A 13 -24.68 -29.98 13.84
N ARG A 14 -23.46 -30.50 14.01
CA ARG A 14 -22.24 -29.71 13.78
C ARG A 14 -22.44 -28.98 12.46
N SER A 15 -22.15 -27.69 12.44
CA SER A 15 -22.34 -26.90 11.23
C SER A 15 -21.59 -27.61 10.10
N SER A 16 -22.29 -27.95 9.02
CA SER A 16 -21.78 -28.73 7.88
C SER A 16 -20.72 -27.98 7.05
N TYR A 17 -20.09 -26.97 7.66
CA TYR A 17 -19.14 -26.04 7.09
C TYR A 17 -17.69 -26.37 7.45
N TYR A 18 -17.48 -27.12 8.53
CA TYR A 18 -16.16 -27.52 9.01
C TYR A 18 -16.05 -29.04 9.10
N ASN A 19 -14.96 -29.58 8.55
CA ASN A 19 -14.60 -30.98 8.73
C ASN A 19 -14.17 -31.23 10.19
N PRO A 20 -14.14 -32.49 10.65
CA PRO A 20 -13.64 -32.84 11.98
C PRO A 20 -12.23 -32.29 12.28
N ASP A 21 -11.43 -32.10 11.22
CA ASP A 21 -10.06 -31.57 11.27
C ASP A 21 -9.98 -30.03 11.24
N TYR A 22 -11.09 -29.32 11.50
CA TYR A 22 -11.19 -27.85 11.40
C TYR A 22 -10.89 -27.25 10.02
N ARG A 23 -10.70 -28.08 8.99
CA ARG A 23 -10.53 -27.64 7.61
C ARG A 23 -11.87 -27.18 7.06
N GLN A 24 -11.82 -26.14 6.23
CA GLN A 24 -12.99 -25.67 5.49
C GLN A 24 -13.52 -26.79 4.59
N GLY A 25 -14.81 -27.10 4.70
CA GLY A 25 -15.46 -28.09 3.84
C GLY A 25 -15.43 -27.66 2.36
N GLN A 26 -15.47 -28.61 1.42
CA GLN A 26 -15.46 -28.31 -0.02
C GLN A 26 -16.62 -27.38 -0.44
N SER A 27 -17.76 -27.45 0.25
CA SER A 27 -18.90 -26.54 0.05
C SER A 27 -18.54 -25.07 0.31
N LEU A 28 -17.76 -24.81 1.37
CA LEU A 28 -17.35 -23.46 1.77
C LEU A 28 -16.28 -22.89 0.84
N ILE A 29 -15.33 -23.72 0.39
CA ILE A 29 -14.25 -23.30 -0.52
C ILE A 29 -14.83 -22.83 -1.86
N ARG A 30 -15.80 -23.56 -2.42
CA ARG A 30 -16.47 -23.17 -3.66
C ARG A 30 -17.35 -21.93 -3.50
N ALA A 31 -18.02 -21.77 -2.35
CA ALA A 31 -18.78 -20.56 -2.05
C ALA A 31 -17.90 -19.29 -1.96
N ARG A 32 -16.62 -19.43 -1.57
CA ARG A 32 -15.67 -18.32 -1.41
C ARG A 32 -14.77 -18.09 -2.63
N SER A 33 -14.67 -19.07 -3.53
CA SER A 33 -13.84 -18.98 -4.74
C SER A 33 -14.08 -17.72 -5.59
N PRO A 34 -15.32 -17.20 -5.78
CA PRO A 34 -15.52 -16.02 -6.61
C PRO A 34 -15.01 -14.72 -5.95
N TYR A 35 -14.92 -14.68 -4.63
CA TYR A 35 -14.50 -13.48 -3.89
C TYR A 35 -12.99 -13.43 -3.65
N LEU A 36 -12.32 -14.58 -3.58
CA LEU A 36 -10.87 -14.63 -3.42
C LEU A 36 -10.15 -13.95 -4.59
N VAL A 37 -10.57 -14.23 -5.82
CA VAL A 37 -9.95 -13.63 -7.02
C VAL A 37 -10.26 -12.14 -7.10
N LYS A 38 -11.52 -11.74 -6.90
CA LYS A 38 -11.93 -10.34 -6.97
C LYS A 38 -11.25 -9.48 -5.89
N ASN A 39 -11.16 -9.99 -4.66
CA ASN A 39 -10.51 -9.30 -3.56
C ASN A 39 -8.99 -9.26 -3.70
N ALA A 40 -8.38 -10.29 -4.31
CA ALA A 40 -6.96 -10.28 -4.61
C ALA A 40 -6.63 -9.23 -5.67
N ILE A 41 -7.45 -9.13 -6.74
CA ILE A 41 -7.26 -8.12 -7.79
C ILE A 41 -7.38 -6.71 -7.21
N THR A 42 -8.41 -6.44 -6.40
CA THR A 42 -8.57 -5.11 -5.78
C THR A 42 -7.44 -4.80 -4.79
N GLY A 43 -7.00 -5.80 -4.01
CA GLY A 43 -5.84 -5.67 -3.14
C GLY A 43 -4.55 -5.35 -3.90
N LEU A 44 -4.29 -6.06 -4.99
CA LEU A 44 -3.12 -5.81 -5.85
C LEU A 44 -3.19 -4.44 -6.52
N ALA A 45 -4.37 -4.02 -6.98
CA ALA A 45 -4.58 -2.69 -7.56
C ALA A 45 -4.27 -1.59 -6.53
N LEU A 46 -4.76 -1.73 -5.30
CA LEU A 46 -4.48 -0.78 -4.22
C LEU A 46 -2.99 -0.73 -3.86
N VAL A 47 -2.34 -1.89 -3.70
CA VAL A 47 -0.91 -1.96 -3.39
C VAL A 47 -0.08 -1.33 -4.52
N GLY A 48 -0.39 -1.67 -5.77
CA GLY A 48 0.27 -1.09 -6.95
C GLY A 48 0.08 0.42 -7.03
N PHE A 49 -1.13 0.92 -6.76
CA PHE A 49 -1.43 2.35 -6.73
C PHE A 49 -0.61 3.11 -5.68
N VAL A 50 -0.54 2.58 -4.45
CA VAL A 50 0.24 3.20 -3.36
C VAL A 50 1.73 3.23 -3.69
N ILE A 51 2.28 2.11 -4.18
CA ILE A 51 3.69 2.03 -4.60
C ILE A 51 3.98 3.03 -5.72
N SER A 52 3.05 3.17 -6.67
CA SER A 52 3.19 4.10 -7.80
C SER A 52 3.25 5.55 -7.33
N ILE A 53 2.35 5.96 -6.42
CA ILE A 53 2.39 7.29 -5.81
C ILE A 53 3.70 7.50 -5.07
N TYR A 54 4.11 6.55 -4.22
CA TYR A 54 5.33 6.65 -3.43
C TYR A 54 6.58 6.84 -4.32
N ALA A 55 6.74 5.99 -5.33
CA ALA A 55 7.85 6.07 -6.27
C ALA A 55 7.81 7.37 -7.09
N TYR A 56 6.62 7.80 -7.53
CA TYR A 56 6.44 9.06 -8.25
C TYR A 56 6.85 10.25 -7.40
N THR A 57 6.40 10.31 -6.14
CA THR A 57 6.72 11.41 -5.23
C THR A 57 8.22 11.58 -5.04
N ILE A 58 8.97 10.48 -4.83
CA ILE A 58 10.44 10.54 -4.71
C ILE A 58 11.06 11.06 -6.01
N ARG A 59 10.59 10.57 -7.16
CA ARG A 59 11.12 10.98 -8.47
C ARG A 59 10.80 12.44 -8.80
N ALA A 60 9.61 12.91 -8.43
CA ALA A 60 9.16 14.27 -8.65
C ALA A 60 9.95 15.28 -7.82
N ILE A 61 10.19 15.00 -6.54
CA ILE A 61 10.98 15.88 -5.65
C ILE A 61 12.45 15.93 -6.08
N LYS A 62 13.01 14.81 -6.58
CA LYS A 62 14.39 14.78 -7.08
C LYS A 62 14.64 15.69 -8.29
N SER A 63 13.58 16.16 -8.95
CA SER A 63 13.69 17.03 -10.12
C SER A 63 13.74 18.53 -9.78
N ASP A 64 13.83 18.92 -8.50
CA ASP A 64 14.21 20.30 -8.15
C ASP A 64 15.71 20.50 -8.45
N ASP A 65 16.04 20.66 -9.73
CA ASP A 65 17.29 21.26 -10.16
C ASP A 65 17.21 22.75 -9.81
N PHE A 66 17.80 23.13 -8.67
CA PHE A 66 17.93 24.50 -8.18
C PHE A 66 18.81 25.41 -9.08
N ALA A 67 18.85 25.16 -10.38
CA ALA A 67 19.66 25.84 -11.37
C ALA A 67 19.24 27.30 -11.61
N ASP A 68 18.02 27.68 -11.19
CA ASP A 68 17.49 29.04 -11.37
C ASP A 68 17.57 29.92 -10.11
N ALA A 69 18.28 29.47 -9.08
CA ALA A 69 18.74 30.38 -8.04
C ALA A 69 19.95 31.15 -8.59
N ALA A 70 19.72 32.34 -9.14
CA ALA A 70 20.77 33.28 -9.49
C ALA A 70 21.68 33.49 -8.27
N LEU A 71 22.83 32.81 -8.25
CA LEU A 71 23.81 32.96 -7.18
C LEU A 71 24.25 34.43 -7.15
N PRO A 72 24.33 35.06 -5.97
CA PRO A 72 24.91 36.40 -5.87
C PRO A 72 26.32 36.38 -6.49
N PRO A 73 26.75 37.47 -7.16
CA PRO A 73 28.03 37.52 -7.84
C PRO A 73 29.16 37.11 -6.89
N LYS A 74 30.08 36.30 -7.39
CA LYS A 74 31.21 35.79 -6.62
C LYS A 74 32.00 36.98 -6.08
N LYS A 75 32.41 36.93 -4.81
CA LYS A 75 33.16 38.03 -4.17
C LYS A 75 34.41 38.44 -4.96
N GLU A 76 35.02 37.49 -5.66
CA GLU A 76 36.17 37.71 -6.54
C GLU A 76 35.87 38.64 -7.73
N ASP A 77 34.66 38.58 -8.28
CA ASP A 77 34.25 39.43 -9.40
C ASP A 77 33.92 40.84 -8.90
N ILE A 78 33.32 40.95 -7.71
CA ILE A 78 33.09 42.24 -7.03
C ILE A 78 34.42 42.97 -6.75
N LEU A 79 35.46 42.24 -6.36
CA LEU A 79 36.78 42.81 -6.09
C LEU A 79 37.47 43.29 -7.38
N LYS A 80 37.35 42.53 -8.48
CA LYS A 80 37.91 42.91 -9.78
C LYS A 80 37.24 44.16 -10.34
N ASP A 81 35.92 44.27 -10.20
CA ASP A 81 35.17 45.45 -10.64
C ASP A 81 35.53 46.68 -9.82
N THR A 82 35.66 46.53 -8.49
CA THR A 82 36.08 47.62 -7.60
C THR A 82 37.48 48.13 -7.95
N VAL A 83 38.43 47.23 -8.24
CA VAL A 83 39.80 47.59 -8.64
C VAL A 83 39.83 48.24 -10.03
N ARG A 84 39.03 47.72 -10.99
CA ARG A 84 38.94 48.27 -12.34
C ARG A 84 38.38 49.70 -12.35
N THR A 85 37.41 50.01 -11.50
CA THR A 85 36.86 51.36 -11.38
C THR A 85 37.84 52.33 -10.70
N LYS A 86 38.63 51.87 -9.72
CA LYS A 86 39.62 52.72 -9.02
C LYS A 86 40.85 53.08 -9.86
N GLY A 87 41.20 52.27 -10.86
CA GLY A 87 42.34 52.54 -11.76
C GLY A 87 42.04 53.50 -12.92
N SER A 88 40.80 54.00 -13.02
CA SER A 88 40.32 54.87 -14.10
C SER A 88 40.04 56.33 -13.64
N SER A 89 40.45 56.70 -12.42
CA SER A 89 40.47 58.07 -11.90
C SER A 89 41.88 58.42 -11.46
#